data_AF-A0A2G3AGU1-F1
#
_entry.id   AF-A0A2G3AGU1-F1
#
_cell.length_a   1.000
_cell.length_b   1.000
_cell.length_c   1.000
_cell.angle_alpha   90.00
_cell.angle_beta   90.00
_cell.angle_gamma   90.00
#
_symmetry.space_group_name_H-M   'P 1'
#
loop_
_entity.id
_entity.type
_entity.pdbx_description
1 polymer ?
#
loop_
_entity_poly.entity_id
_entity_poly.type
_entity_poly.pdbx_seq_one_letter_code
_entity_poly.pdbx_strand_id
1 'polypeptide(L)'
;MLRNVLKAVIPNAPNLRHICLQTGAKHYVKMQRSIDGKLHVISHDPPFTEDMERLENSHNFYYTLEDVLFDEVSRKSSLTWSIHRPDLIFGFSPHSTLNIVGTLCVYATICKHEGIPLKFPGTKDTWDSYFNASDANLVAEHQIWAAVSPQGKNKAFNITNGDVFKWKHLWKVLAEQIGVEYVGFDETEKIISLSEMMKDKGTVWEKIVRDNNLISTALQEVGLWAFANMLLAEWTSRLCSINRSKEHGFIGFRNSINSFIFWIQKAKDSRLIP
;
A
#
# COMPACT_ATOMS: atom_id res chain seq x y z
N MET A 1 15.22 5.09 -13.92
CA MET A 1 15.87 4.49 -12.73
C MET A 1 16.11 2.99 -12.89
N LEU A 2 15.08 2.14 -13.07
CA LEU A 2 15.25 0.67 -13.20
C LEU A 2 16.30 0.27 -14.24
N ARG A 3 16.25 0.83 -15.45
CA ARG A 3 17.22 0.54 -16.52
C ARG A 3 18.68 0.81 -16.09
N ASN A 4 18.93 1.84 -15.26
CA ASN A 4 20.27 2.15 -14.79
C ASN A 4 20.78 1.06 -13.84
N VAL A 5 19.92 0.57 -12.94
CA VAL A 5 20.24 -0.56 -12.04
C VAL A 5 20.56 -1.80 -12.87
N LEU A 6 19.69 -2.16 -13.81
CA LEU A 6 19.87 -3.37 -14.63
C LEU A 6 21.14 -3.30 -15.49
N LYS A 7 21.39 -2.17 -16.16
CA LYS A 7 22.62 -1.97 -16.95
C LYS A 7 23.90 -1.96 -16.11
N ALA A 8 23.83 -1.56 -14.85
CA ALA A 8 24.97 -1.63 -13.94
C ALA A 8 25.20 -3.04 -13.40
N VAL A 9 24.13 -3.77 -13.01
CA VAL A 9 24.26 -5.05 -12.31
C VAL A 9 24.45 -6.23 -13.27
N ILE A 10 23.64 -6.33 -14.34
CA ILE A 10 23.64 -7.50 -15.24
C ILE A 10 25.03 -7.83 -15.82
N PRO A 11 25.79 -6.87 -16.39
CA PRO A 11 27.11 -7.18 -16.93
C PRO A 11 28.19 -7.38 -15.86
N ASN A 12 28.02 -6.85 -14.65
CA ASN A 12 29.04 -6.86 -13.60
C ASN A 12 28.82 -7.94 -12.51
N ALA A 13 27.68 -8.64 -12.52
CA ALA A 13 27.35 -9.69 -11.56
C ALA A 13 27.24 -11.07 -12.27
N PRO A 14 28.36 -11.80 -12.45
CA PRO A 14 28.36 -13.06 -13.20
C PRO A 14 27.40 -14.09 -12.60
N ASN A 15 27.31 -14.13 -11.27
CA ASN A 15 26.45 -15.05 -10.52
C ASN A 15 25.00 -14.56 -10.32
N LEU A 16 24.58 -13.46 -10.94
CA LEU A 16 23.18 -13.00 -10.89
C LEU A 16 22.25 -14.04 -11.52
N ARG A 17 21.21 -14.46 -10.77
CA ARG A 17 20.28 -15.54 -11.17
C ARG A 17 18.84 -15.08 -11.38
N HIS A 18 18.39 -14.06 -10.65
CA HIS A 18 16.99 -13.66 -10.63
C HIS A 18 16.83 -12.16 -10.35
N ILE A 19 15.79 -11.54 -10.90
CA ILE A 19 15.36 -10.16 -10.61
C ILE A 19 13.88 -10.16 -10.21
N CYS A 20 13.57 -9.72 -8.99
CA CYS A 20 12.21 -9.43 -8.58
C CYS A 20 11.89 -7.95 -8.87
N LEU A 21 10.78 -7.68 -9.55
CA LEU A 21 10.25 -6.35 -9.80
C LEU A 21 8.93 -6.17 -9.05
N GLN A 22 8.88 -5.26 -8.09
CA GLN A 22 7.62 -4.86 -7.46
C GLN A 22 6.95 -3.74 -8.27
N THR A 23 5.72 -3.98 -8.70
CA THR A 23 4.82 -2.97 -9.27
C THR A 23 3.66 -2.75 -8.30
N GLY A 24 2.42 -3.11 -8.66
CA GLY A 24 1.26 -3.01 -7.80
C GLY A 24 -0.07 -3.23 -8.52
N ALA A 25 -1.17 -3.29 -7.77
CA ALA A 25 -2.52 -3.47 -8.29
C ALA A 25 -2.98 -2.33 -9.23
N LYS A 26 -2.30 -1.17 -9.21
CA LYS A 26 -2.47 -0.13 -10.24
C LYS A 26 -2.07 -0.61 -11.64
N HIS A 27 -1.53 -1.82 -11.82
CA HIS A 27 -1.39 -2.46 -13.13
C HIS A 27 -2.75 -2.60 -13.82
N TYR A 28 -3.81 -2.90 -13.07
CA TYR A 28 -5.15 -3.17 -13.59
C TYR A 28 -6.03 -1.92 -13.68
N VAL A 29 -5.47 -0.76 -13.32
CA VAL A 29 -6.24 0.45 -13.06
C VAL A 29 -5.59 1.66 -13.71
N LYS A 30 -6.38 2.44 -14.44
CA LYS A 30 -6.03 3.75 -14.96
C LYS A 30 -6.80 4.81 -14.18
N MET A 31 -6.06 5.71 -13.55
CA MET A 31 -6.60 6.90 -12.90
C MET A 31 -6.50 8.09 -13.85
N GLN A 32 -7.62 8.79 -14.04
CA GLN A 32 -7.67 10.00 -14.85
C GLN A 32 -8.49 11.06 -14.11
N ARG A 33 -7.95 12.26 -13.95
CA ARG A 33 -8.75 13.39 -13.46
C ARG A 33 -9.46 14.04 -14.64
N SER A 34 -10.77 14.25 -14.51
CA SER A 34 -11.57 15.06 -15.43
C SER A 34 -11.28 16.54 -15.23
N ILE A 35 -11.77 17.36 -16.16
CA ILE A 35 -11.62 18.83 -16.15
C ILE A 35 -12.22 19.46 -14.88
N ASP A 36 -13.30 18.88 -14.34
CA ASP A 36 -13.94 19.30 -13.08
C ASP A 36 -13.21 18.79 -11.82
N GLY A 37 -12.06 18.13 -11.98
CA GLY A 37 -11.21 17.66 -10.89
C GLY A 37 -11.60 16.29 -10.31
N LYS A 38 -12.70 15.66 -10.77
CA LYS A 38 -13.10 14.33 -10.30
C LYS A 38 -12.14 13.24 -10.76
N LEU A 39 -11.88 12.28 -9.87
CA LEU A 39 -11.09 11.10 -10.22
C LEU A 39 -11.99 10.07 -10.91
N HIS A 40 -11.68 9.77 -12.17
CA HIS A 40 -12.24 8.64 -12.88
C HIS A 40 -11.26 7.48 -12.85
N VAL A 41 -11.77 6.32 -12.46
CA VAL A 41 -10.97 5.11 -12.33
C VAL A 41 -11.50 4.07 -13.31
N ILE A 42 -10.72 3.82 -14.36
CA ILE A 42 -11.00 2.82 -15.39
C ILE A 42 -10.23 1.56 -15.02
N SER A 43 -10.90 0.41 -14.98
CA SER A 43 -10.28 -0.87 -14.69
C SER A 43 -11.03 -2.01 -15.36
N HIS A 44 -10.41 -3.19 -15.38
CA HIS A 44 -11.14 -4.45 -15.58
C HIS A 44 -12.16 -4.67 -14.45
N ASP A 45 -13.00 -5.70 -14.59
CA ASP A 45 -13.91 -6.13 -13.54
C ASP A 45 -13.15 -6.95 -12.47
N PRO A 46 -13.14 -6.56 -11.19
CA PRO A 46 -12.53 -7.36 -10.12
C PRO A 46 -13.26 -8.69 -9.86
N PRO A 47 -12.59 -9.73 -9.33
CA PRO A 47 -11.23 -9.71 -8.81
C PRO A 47 -10.17 -9.73 -9.93
N PHE A 48 -9.16 -8.89 -9.81
CA PHE A 48 -8.09 -8.82 -10.80
C PHE A 48 -7.25 -10.09 -10.85
N THR A 49 -6.97 -10.55 -12.07
CA THR A 49 -6.10 -11.69 -12.37
C THR A 49 -4.95 -11.24 -13.27
N GLU A 50 -3.82 -11.93 -13.19
CA GLU A 50 -2.58 -11.45 -13.79
C GLU A 50 -2.51 -11.61 -15.32
N ASP A 51 -3.43 -12.39 -15.91
CA ASP A 51 -3.62 -12.57 -17.36
C ASP A 51 -4.46 -11.46 -18.00
N MET A 52 -5.05 -10.57 -17.21
CA MET A 52 -5.77 -9.42 -17.74
C MET A 52 -4.84 -8.56 -18.59
N GLU A 53 -5.32 -8.17 -19.76
CA GLU A 53 -4.54 -7.34 -20.69
C GLU A 53 -4.21 -5.97 -20.08
N ARG A 54 -3.11 -5.38 -20.52
CA ARG A 54 -2.79 -4.00 -20.17
C ARG A 54 -3.91 -3.09 -20.68
N LEU A 55 -4.40 -2.19 -19.83
CA LEU A 55 -5.40 -1.21 -20.24
C LEU A 55 -4.92 -0.37 -21.44
N GLU A 56 -5.75 -0.27 -22.47
CA GLU A 56 -5.48 0.52 -23.67
C GLU A 56 -5.31 2.02 -23.35
N ASN A 57 -4.48 2.70 -24.15
CA ASN A 57 -4.24 4.14 -24.05
C ASN A 57 -3.90 4.60 -22.61
N SER A 58 -3.21 3.74 -21.84
CA SER A 58 -2.82 4.00 -20.45
C SER A 58 -1.33 4.30 -20.37
N HIS A 59 -0.98 5.47 -19.85
CA HIS A 59 0.40 5.83 -19.53
C HIS A 59 0.77 5.31 -18.13
N ASN A 60 0.78 3.99 -17.98
CA ASN A 60 1.13 3.33 -16.71
C ASN A 60 2.62 3.00 -16.68
N PHE A 61 3.36 3.62 -15.76
CA PHE A 61 4.80 3.39 -15.65
C PHE A 61 5.14 1.94 -15.29
N TYR A 62 4.22 1.16 -14.71
CA TYR A 62 4.43 -0.28 -14.48
C TYR A 62 4.66 -1.03 -15.78
N TYR A 63 3.92 -0.70 -16.84
CA TYR A 63 4.10 -1.33 -18.15
C TYR A 63 5.50 -1.04 -18.69
N THR A 64 5.96 0.21 -18.58
CA THR A 64 7.33 0.60 -18.94
C THR A 64 8.38 -0.14 -18.12
N LEU A 65 8.16 -0.34 -16.81
CA LEU A 65 9.10 -1.09 -15.97
C LEU A 65 9.18 -2.56 -16.39
N GLU A 66 8.04 -3.20 -16.68
CA GLU A 66 7.99 -4.57 -17.19
C GLU A 66 8.71 -4.68 -18.55
N ASP A 67 8.46 -3.76 -19.48
CA ASP A 67 9.10 -3.78 -20.81
C ASP A 67 10.63 -3.59 -20.71
N VAL A 68 11.08 -2.69 -19.83
CA VAL A 68 12.50 -2.51 -19.51
C VAL A 68 13.10 -3.78 -18.90
N LEU A 69 12.38 -4.42 -17.98
CA LEU A 69 12.82 -5.67 -17.38
C LEU A 69 12.99 -6.76 -18.45
N PHE A 70 11.99 -6.97 -19.30
CA PHE A 70 12.02 -7.98 -20.35
C PHE A 70 13.14 -7.74 -21.38
N ASP A 71 13.33 -6.49 -21.81
CA ASP A 71 14.45 -6.11 -22.69
C ASP A 71 15.81 -6.43 -22.05
N GLU A 72 16.04 -6.02 -20.80
CA GLU A 72 17.35 -6.20 -20.15
C GLU A 72 17.65 -7.67 -19.79
N VAL A 73 16.65 -8.46 -19.36
CA VAL A 73 16.86 -9.90 -19.04
C VAL A 73 17.02 -10.77 -20.29
N SER A 74 16.45 -10.37 -21.44
CA SER A 74 16.61 -11.11 -22.71
C SER A 74 18.08 -11.24 -23.14
N ARG A 75 18.96 -10.35 -22.65
CA ARG A 75 20.39 -10.32 -22.94
C ARG A 75 21.20 -11.38 -22.17
N LYS A 76 20.62 -12.05 -21.17
CA LYS A 76 21.26 -13.13 -20.39
C LYS A 76 20.28 -14.29 -20.21
N SER A 77 20.37 -15.30 -21.07
CA SER A 77 19.40 -16.43 -21.12
C SER A 77 19.22 -17.20 -19.81
N SER A 78 20.22 -17.22 -18.93
CA SER A 78 20.14 -17.87 -17.62
C SER A 78 19.45 -17.03 -16.53
N LEU A 79 19.23 -15.74 -16.79
CA LEU A 79 18.65 -14.80 -15.85
C LEU A 79 17.12 -14.90 -15.89
N THR A 80 16.51 -15.09 -14.73
CA THR A 80 15.05 -15.16 -14.60
C THR A 80 14.49 -13.95 -13.89
N TRP A 81 13.18 -13.77 -13.94
CA TRP A 81 12.52 -12.63 -13.31
C TRP A 81 11.19 -13.01 -12.68
N SER A 82 10.68 -12.16 -11.80
CA SER A 82 9.31 -12.22 -11.30
C SER A 82 8.76 -10.82 -11.11
N ILE A 83 7.45 -10.64 -11.33
CA ILE A 83 6.76 -9.37 -11.09
C ILE A 83 5.77 -9.55 -9.95
N HIS A 84 5.76 -8.63 -9.00
CA HIS A 84 4.93 -8.69 -7.80
C HIS A 84 4.00 -7.49 -7.76
N ARG A 85 2.69 -7.76 -7.73
CA ARG A 85 1.63 -6.75 -7.76
C ARG A 85 0.89 -6.75 -6.41
N PRO A 86 1.48 -6.16 -5.35
CA PRO A 86 0.74 -5.92 -4.12
C PRO A 86 -0.38 -4.91 -4.34
N ASP A 87 -1.44 -5.01 -3.55
CA ASP A 87 -2.45 -3.95 -3.43
C ASP A 87 -2.03 -2.94 -2.33
N LEU A 88 -2.93 -2.58 -1.40
CA LEU A 88 -2.61 -1.66 -0.32
C LEU A 88 -1.61 -2.26 0.66
N ILE A 89 -0.39 -1.73 0.73
CA ILE A 89 0.64 -2.27 1.62
C ILE A 89 0.38 -1.88 3.07
N PHE A 90 0.30 -2.90 3.95
CA PHE A 90 0.45 -2.73 5.39
C PHE A 90 1.90 -3.00 5.75
N GLY A 91 2.58 -1.98 6.28
CA GLY A 91 4.03 -2.01 6.48
C GLY A 91 4.51 -0.86 7.36
N PHE A 92 5.80 -0.85 7.64
CA PHE A 92 6.46 0.24 8.35
C PHE A 92 7.68 0.74 7.56
N SER A 93 7.62 2.01 7.17
CA SER A 93 8.79 2.80 6.75
C SER A 93 8.43 4.28 6.88
N PRO A 94 9.17 5.07 7.69
CA PRO A 94 8.92 6.52 7.80
C PRO A 94 9.34 7.29 6.54
N HIS A 95 10.04 6.63 5.61
CA HIS A 95 10.47 7.22 4.34
C HIS A 95 9.63 6.75 3.14
N SER A 96 8.65 5.86 3.36
CA SER A 96 7.75 5.45 2.28
C SER A 96 6.89 6.63 1.87
N THR A 97 6.75 6.82 0.56
CA THR A 97 5.84 7.83 -0.01
C THR A 97 4.40 7.35 -0.11
N LEU A 98 4.13 6.08 0.23
CA LEU A 98 2.81 5.45 0.26
C LEU A 98 2.72 4.55 1.51
N ASN A 99 2.31 5.11 2.65
CA ASN A 99 2.22 4.41 3.92
C ASN A 99 0.90 4.71 4.63
N ILE A 100 -0.12 3.87 4.39
CA ILE A 100 -1.44 4.07 4.99
C ILE A 100 -1.44 3.83 6.50
N VAL A 101 -0.74 2.80 6.98
CA VAL A 101 -0.73 2.45 8.41
C VAL A 101 -0.08 3.56 9.23
N GLY A 102 1.11 4.03 8.81
CA GLY A 102 1.81 5.14 9.44
C GLY A 102 0.99 6.43 9.42
N THR A 103 0.41 6.78 8.26
CA THR A 103 -0.42 7.99 8.12
C THR A 103 -1.62 7.97 9.08
N LEU A 104 -2.32 6.84 9.17
CA LEU A 104 -3.46 6.70 10.07
C LEU A 104 -3.04 6.68 11.55
N CYS A 105 -1.89 6.10 11.89
CA CYS A 105 -1.32 6.15 13.23
C CYS A 105 -1.03 7.58 13.67
N VAL A 106 -0.42 8.40 12.79
CA VAL A 106 -0.12 9.81 13.07
C VAL A 106 -1.42 10.60 13.28
N TYR A 107 -2.41 10.41 12.39
CA TYR A 107 -3.72 11.05 12.54
C TYR A 107 -4.39 10.70 13.87
N ALA A 108 -4.47 9.40 14.20
CA ALA A 108 -5.07 8.96 15.46
C ALA A 108 -4.30 9.44 16.70
N THR A 109 -2.98 9.55 16.61
CA THR A 109 -2.13 10.09 17.67
C THR A 109 -2.41 11.59 17.90
N ILE A 110 -2.59 12.36 16.84
CA ILE A 110 -2.98 13.77 16.94
C ILE A 110 -4.37 13.90 17.56
N CYS A 111 -5.34 13.10 17.12
CA CYS A 111 -6.68 13.06 17.73
C CYS A 111 -6.61 12.80 19.24
N LYS A 112 -5.81 11.80 19.65
CA LYS A 112 -5.60 11.47 21.06
C LYS A 112 -4.98 12.63 21.84
N HIS A 113 -3.95 13.28 21.29
CA HIS A 113 -3.29 14.41 21.94
C HIS A 113 -4.23 15.60 22.15
N GLU A 114 -5.12 15.84 21.20
CA GLU A 114 -6.07 16.96 21.24
C GLU A 114 -7.37 16.63 21.97
N GLY A 115 -7.56 15.38 22.42
CA GLY A 115 -8.79 14.95 23.07
C GLY A 115 -10.01 14.99 22.16
N ILE A 116 -9.82 14.85 20.84
CA ILE A 116 -10.90 14.82 19.85
C ILE A 116 -11.12 13.39 19.36
N PRO A 117 -12.35 13.02 18.99
CA PRO A 117 -12.61 11.67 18.55
C PRO A 117 -12.06 11.42 17.13
N LEU A 118 -11.66 10.18 16.87
CA LEU A 118 -11.16 9.70 15.59
C LEU A 118 -12.31 9.57 14.59
N LYS A 119 -12.43 10.57 13.70
CA LYS A 119 -13.45 10.59 12.63
C LYS A 119 -12.94 9.93 11.35
N PHE A 120 -13.76 9.13 10.69
CA PHE A 120 -13.44 8.54 9.39
C PHE A 120 -13.48 9.60 8.28
N PRO A 121 -12.38 9.84 7.54
CA PRO A 121 -12.29 10.93 6.55
C PRO A 121 -12.70 10.49 5.12
N GLY A 122 -13.32 9.32 4.98
CA GLY A 122 -13.69 8.74 3.69
C GLY A 122 -15.19 8.79 3.39
N THR A 123 -15.61 8.02 2.40
CA THR A 123 -17.01 7.90 1.97
C THR A 123 -17.71 6.69 2.59
N LYS A 124 -19.05 6.67 2.52
CA LYS A 124 -19.87 5.51 2.91
C LYS A 124 -19.44 4.24 2.17
N ASP A 125 -19.20 4.37 0.87
CA ASP A 125 -18.84 3.24 0.02
C ASP A 125 -17.55 2.59 0.51
N THR A 126 -16.52 3.39 0.84
CA THR A 126 -15.27 2.87 1.39
C THR A 126 -15.46 2.29 2.80
N TRP A 127 -16.32 2.88 3.62
CA TRP A 127 -16.61 2.39 4.97
C TRP A 127 -17.22 0.99 4.98
N ASP A 128 -18.16 0.73 4.07
CA ASP A 128 -18.97 -0.50 4.02
C ASP A 128 -18.48 -1.56 3.01
N SER A 129 -17.63 -1.20 2.06
CA SER A 129 -17.10 -2.13 1.05
C SER A 129 -15.98 -3.03 1.57
N TYR A 130 -15.76 -4.15 0.88
CA TYR A 130 -14.64 -5.05 1.14
C TYR A 130 -13.36 -4.58 0.46
N PHE A 131 -12.25 -4.63 1.18
CA PHE A 131 -10.91 -4.34 0.67
C PHE A 131 -9.99 -5.50 1.03
N ASN A 132 -8.88 -5.62 0.31
CA ASN A 132 -7.75 -6.46 0.70
C ASN A 132 -6.52 -5.58 0.94
N ALA A 133 -5.51 -6.16 1.56
CA ALA A 133 -4.24 -5.50 1.83
C ALA A 133 -3.09 -6.48 1.53
N SER A 134 -1.88 -5.96 1.52
CA SER A 134 -0.65 -6.70 1.28
C SER A 134 0.33 -6.42 2.41
N ASP A 135 0.49 -7.36 3.33
CA ASP A 135 1.46 -7.26 4.40
C ASP A 135 2.88 -7.20 3.82
N ALA A 136 3.68 -6.23 4.24
CA ALA A 136 5.02 -6.00 3.70
C ALA A 136 5.96 -7.21 3.92
N ASN A 137 5.82 -7.95 5.03
CA ASN A 137 6.59 -9.17 5.26
C ASN A 137 6.10 -10.30 4.33
N LEU A 138 4.79 -10.42 4.10
CA LEU A 138 4.25 -11.39 3.15
C LEU A 138 4.70 -11.08 1.71
N VAL A 139 4.75 -9.80 1.33
CA VAL A 139 5.29 -9.38 0.02
C VAL A 139 6.77 -9.75 -0.09
N ALA A 140 7.56 -9.54 0.97
CA ALA A 140 8.97 -9.94 1.00
C ALA A 140 9.12 -11.47 0.88
N GLU A 141 8.34 -12.25 1.63
CA GLU A 141 8.29 -13.72 1.55
C GLU A 141 7.96 -14.19 0.14
N HIS A 142 7.00 -13.55 -0.51
CA HIS A 142 6.59 -13.87 -1.88
C HIS A 142 7.69 -13.56 -2.91
N GLN A 143 8.45 -12.46 -2.73
CA GLN A 143 9.61 -12.16 -3.58
C GLN A 143 10.72 -13.20 -3.38
N ILE A 144 11.02 -13.56 -2.13
CA ILE A 144 12.00 -14.60 -1.80
C ILE A 144 11.60 -15.93 -2.44
N TRP A 145 10.33 -16.34 -2.28
CA TRP A 145 9.80 -17.56 -2.90
C TRP A 145 10.00 -17.56 -4.41
N ALA A 146 9.63 -16.48 -5.11
CA ALA A 146 9.72 -16.44 -6.56
C ALA A 146 11.17 -16.47 -7.06
N ALA A 147 12.10 -15.90 -6.28
CA ALA A 147 13.53 -15.89 -6.61
C ALA A 147 14.18 -17.27 -6.52
N VAL A 148 13.70 -18.16 -5.64
CA VAL A 148 14.32 -19.47 -5.39
C VAL A 148 13.52 -20.65 -5.95
N SER A 149 12.20 -20.50 -6.10
CA SER A 149 11.32 -21.55 -6.61
C SER A 149 11.32 -21.57 -8.15
N PRO A 150 11.46 -22.75 -8.80
CA PRO A 150 11.24 -22.87 -10.23
C PRO A 150 9.86 -22.38 -10.69
N GLN A 151 8.83 -22.53 -9.84
CA GLN A 151 7.44 -22.16 -10.15
C GLN A 151 7.20 -20.64 -10.17
N GLY A 152 8.07 -19.86 -9.51
CA GLY A 152 7.98 -18.40 -9.48
C GLY A 152 8.69 -17.69 -10.63
N LYS A 153 9.38 -18.44 -11.51
CA LYS A 153 10.21 -17.87 -12.57
C LYS A 153 9.38 -17.42 -13.77
N ASN A 154 9.73 -16.24 -14.28
CA ASN A 154 9.22 -15.59 -15.48
C ASN A 154 7.69 -15.43 -15.46
N LYS A 155 7.17 -14.98 -14.32
CA LYS A 155 5.73 -14.77 -14.08
C LYS A 155 5.46 -13.50 -13.30
N ALA A 156 4.30 -12.91 -13.57
CA ALA A 156 3.71 -11.90 -12.73
C ALA A 156 2.72 -12.55 -11.77
N PHE A 157 2.71 -12.08 -10.52
CA PHE A 157 1.84 -12.54 -9.45
C PHE A 157 1.22 -11.36 -8.71
N ASN A 158 -0.07 -11.46 -8.43
CA ASN A 158 -0.71 -10.70 -7.38
C ASN A 158 -0.25 -11.23 -6.02
N ILE A 159 -0.15 -10.33 -5.05
CA ILE A 159 0.17 -10.72 -3.68
C ILE A 159 -0.65 -9.88 -2.70
N THR A 160 -1.66 -10.50 -2.10
CA THR A 160 -2.46 -9.91 -1.03
C THR A 160 -2.54 -10.89 0.14
N ASN A 161 -3.06 -10.45 1.27
CA ASN A 161 -3.11 -11.22 2.51
C ASN A 161 -3.91 -12.52 2.43
N GLY A 162 -4.78 -12.65 1.43
CA GLY A 162 -5.63 -13.84 1.23
C GLY A 162 -6.97 -13.79 1.97
N ASP A 163 -7.28 -12.66 2.62
CA ASP A 163 -8.56 -12.33 3.22
C ASP A 163 -9.05 -10.94 2.76
N VAL A 164 -10.21 -10.53 3.28
CA VAL A 164 -10.79 -9.19 3.05
C VAL A 164 -11.18 -8.55 4.37
N PHE A 165 -11.24 -7.22 4.40
CA PHE A 165 -11.69 -6.43 5.55
C PHE A 165 -12.62 -5.31 5.10
N LYS A 166 -13.29 -4.67 6.05
CA LYS A 166 -13.99 -3.39 5.85
C LYS A 166 -13.31 -2.33 6.69
N TRP A 167 -13.22 -1.10 6.18
CA TRP A 167 -12.61 0.01 6.93
C TRP A 167 -13.28 0.23 8.27
N LYS A 168 -14.60 0.02 8.38
CA LYS A 168 -15.31 0.11 9.66
C LYS A 168 -14.76 -0.77 10.79
N HIS A 169 -14.21 -1.94 10.45
CA HIS A 169 -13.61 -2.83 11.43
C HIS A 169 -12.19 -2.38 11.77
N LEU A 170 -11.37 -2.03 10.77
CA LEU A 170 -10.01 -1.54 11.02
C LEU A 170 -9.99 -0.20 11.76
N TRP A 171 -11.01 0.64 11.56
CA TRP A 171 -11.12 1.92 12.25
C TRP A 171 -11.30 1.75 13.75
N LYS A 172 -12.14 0.79 14.16
CA LYS A 172 -12.30 0.40 15.56
C LYS A 172 -10.98 -0.15 16.12
N VAL A 173 -10.29 -1.02 15.37
CA VAL A 173 -8.98 -1.55 15.77
C VAL A 173 -7.95 -0.44 15.95
N LEU A 174 -7.88 0.53 15.03
CA LEU A 174 -6.98 1.68 15.14
C LEU A 174 -7.26 2.49 16.40
N ALA A 175 -8.53 2.79 16.67
CA ALA A 175 -8.96 3.52 17.84
C ALA A 175 -8.56 2.82 19.15
N GLU A 176 -8.80 1.51 19.23
CA GLU A 176 -8.43 0.67 20.37
C GLU A 176 -6.90 0.59 20.57
N GLN A 177 -6.14 0.38 19.49
CA GLN A 177 -4.69 0.28 19.57
C GLN A 177 -4.05 1.60 19.99
N ILE A 178 -4.58 2.74 19.57
CA ILE A 178 -4.05 4.06 19.95
C ILE A 178 -4.60 4.52 21.30
N GLY A 179 -5.80 4.05 21.69
CA GLY A 179 -6.50 4.50 22.88
C GLY A 179 -7.13 5.88 22.68
N VAL A 180 -7.85 6.05 21.57
CA VAL A 180 -8.62 7.25 21.24
C VAL A 180 -10.07 6.86 21.02
N GLU A 181 -11.02 7.69 21.47
CA GLU A 181 -12.43 7.49 21.16
C GLU A 181 -12.64 7.61 19.64
N TYR A 182 -13.56 6.84 19.06
CA TYR A 182 -13.89 6.96 17.64
C TYR A 182 -15.38 7.18 17.46
N VAL A 183 -15.73 7.92 16.41
CA VAL A 183 -17.11 8.01 15.92
C VAL A 183 -17.22 7.15 14.67
N GLY A 184 -18.29 6.37 14.57
CA GLY A 184 -18.64 5.69 13.33
C GLY A 184 -18.87 6.69 12.20
N PHE A 185 -18.86 6.21 10.96
CA PHE A 185 -19.21 7.05 9.83
C PHE A 185 -20.66 7.57 9.96
N ASP A 186 -20.83 8.89 9.80
CA ASP A 186 -22.12 9.58 9.81
C ASP A 186 -22.36 10.23 8.44
N GLU A 187 -23.40 9.80 7.74
CA GLU A 187 -23.77 10.30 6.41
C GLU A 187 -24.28 11.74 6.42
N THR A 188 -24.73 12.23 7.58
CA THR A 188 -25.25 13.59 7.75
C THR A 188 -24.14 14.61 7.97
N GLU A 189 -22.95 14.17 8.38
CA GLU A 189 -21.79 15.04 8.56
C GLU A 189 -21.09 15.33 7.24
N LYS A 190 -20.60 16.57 7.11
CA LYS A 190 -19.74 16.95 5.97
C LYS A 190 -18.41 16.21 6.08
N ILE A 191 -18.05 15.46 5.03
CA ILE A 191 -16.73 14.85 4.91
C ILE A 191 -15.67 15.96 4.78
N ILE A 192 -14.71 15.96 5.69
CA ILE A 192 -13.54 16.85 5.66
C ILE A 192 -12.32 15.97 5.37
N SER A 193 -11.54 16.36 4.36
CA SER A 193 -10.32 15.61 3.99
C SER A 193 -9.28 15.68 5.12
N LEU A 194 -8.46 14.64 5.26
CA LEU A 194 -7.31 14.66 6.17
C LEU A 194 -6.34 15.80 5.87
N SER A 195 -6.22 16.20 4.59
CA SER A 195 -5.33 17.30 4.21
C SER A 195 -5.80 18.60 4.83
N GLU A 196 -7.12 18.82 4.88
CA GLU A 196 -7.72 20.00 5.50
C GLU A 196 -7.67 19.91 7.03
N MET A 197 -8.00 18.75 7.60
CA MET A 197 -7.98 18.55 9.06
C MET A 197 -6.57 18.73 9.64
N MET A 198 -5.54 18.30 8.92
CA MET A 198 -4.15 18.24 9.42
C MET A 198 -3.27 19.42 8.97
N LYS A 199 -3.78 20.36 8.15
CA LYS A 199 -2.97 21.42 7.52
C LYS A 199 -2.14 22.27 8.50
N ASP A 200 -2.71 22.56 9.68
CA ASP A 200 -2.10 23.43 10.69
C ASP A 200 -1.54 22.64 11.89
N LYS A 201 -1.40 21.31 11.78
CA LYS A 201 -1.02 20.43 12.90
C LYS A 201 0.50 20.21 13.04
N GLY A 202 1.32 20.93 12.27
CA GLY A 202 2.77 20.80 12.32
C GLY A 202 3.36 21.02 13.72
N THR A 203 2.99 22.13 14.37
CA THR A 203 3.46 22.46 15.73
C THR A 203 2.92 21.49 16.80
N VAL A 204 1.71 20.96 16.60
CA VAL A 204 1.13 19.92 17.45
C VAL A 204 1.94 18.63 17.35
N TRP A 205 2.31 18.22 16.14
CA TRP A 205 3.15 17.05 15.91
C TRP A 205 4.54 17.23 16.52
N GLU A 206 5.19 18.38 16.34
CA GLU A 206 6.48 18.69 16.96
C GLU A 206 6.45 18.57 18.49
N LYS A 207 5.36 19.01 19.12
CA LYS A 207 5.13 18.84 20.55
C LYS A 207 4.98 17.37 20.92
N ILE A 208 4.17 16.60 20.19
CA ILE A 208 4.00 15.15 20.41
C ILE A 208 5.35 14.43 20.32
N VAL A 209 6.15 14.74 19.28
CA VAL A 209 7.49 14.16 19.08
C VAL A 209 8.40 14.45 20.26
N ARG A 210 8.43 15.70 20.73
CA ARG A 210 9.26 16.13 21.86
C ARG A 210 8.83 15.49 23.17
N ASP A 211 7.55 15.57 23.51
CA ASP A 211 7.01 15.15 24.81
C ASP A 211 7.09 13.62 24.99
N ASN A 212 7.10 12.85 23.90
CA ASN A 212 7.16 11.38 23.93
C ASN A 212 8.52 10.81 23.48
N ASN A 213 9.54 11.64 23.25
CA ASN A 213 10.87 11.22 22.80
C ASN A 213 10.85 10.31 21.54
N LEU A 214 10.04 10.74 20.56
CA LEU A 214 9.86 10.05 19.28
C LEU A 214 11.03 10.32 18.32
N ILE A 215 11.11 9.55 17.25
CA ILE A 215 12.02 9.88 16.14
C ILE A 215 11.66 11.24 15.55
N SER A 216 12.69 12.07 15.31
CA SER A 216 12.51 13.40 14.75
C SER A 216 11.99 13.31 13.32
N THR A 217 10.71 13.64 13.15
CA THR A 217 10.01 13.60 11.86
C THR A 217 9.17 14.86 11.70
N ALA A 218 9.17 15.42 10.50
CA ALA A 218 8.22 16.46 10.17
C ALA A 218 6.87 15.85 9.80
N LEU A 219 5.76 16.55 10.09
CA LEU A 219 4.41 16.00 9.90
C LEU A 219 4.17 15.56 8.45
N GLN A 220 4.67 16.31 7.47
CA GLN A 220 4.55 16.02 6.04
C GLN A 220 5.34 14.79 5.57
N GLU A 221 6.30 14.30 6.35
CA GLU A 221 7.09 13.11 6.02
C GLU A 221 6.33 11.82 6.37
N VAL A 222 5.50 11.88 7.43
CA VAL A 222 4.84 10.71 8.03
C VAL A 222 3.32 10.75 7.87
N GLY A 223 2.76 11.92 7.63
CA GLY A 223 1.36 12.19 7.36
C GLY A 223 1.08 12.37 5.87
N LEU A 224 0.91 11.25 5.15
CA LEU A 224 0.71 11.26 3.69
C LEU A 224 -0.77 11.50 3.35
N TRP A 225 -1.30 12.66 3.74
CA TRP A 225 -2.73 12.96 3.73
C TRP A 225 -3.38 12.84 2.36
N ALA A 226 -2.71 13.31 1.30
CA ALA A 226 -3.23 13.21 -0.06
C ALA A 226 -3.41 11.75 -0.50
N PHE A 227 -2.49 10.86 -0.11
CA PHE A 227 -2.59 9.43 -0.39
C PHE A 227 -3.74 8.80 0.40
N ALA A 228 -3.85 9.10 1.69
CA ALA A 228 -4.95 8.59 2.52
C ALA A 228 -6.33 9.08 2.03
N ASN A 229 -6.46 10.35 1.61
CA ASN A 229 -7.70 10.89 1.05
C ASN A 229 -8.04 10.23 -0.29
N MET A 230 -7.08 10.09 -1.19
CA MET A 230 -7.29 9.37 -2.45
C MET A 230 -7.81 7.95 -2.19
N LEU A 231 -7.23 7.25 -1.21
CA LEU A 231 -7.63 5.89 -0.87
C LEU A 231 -8.99 5.80 -0.17
N LEU A 232 -9.29 6.71 0.76
CA LEU A 232 -10.48 6.61 1.60
C LEU A 232 -11.72 7.27 0.98
N ALA A 233 -11.53 8.28 0.13
CA ALA A 233 -12.62 9.08 -0.43
C ALA A 233 -12.81 8.92 -1.94
N GLU A 234 -11.75 8.59 -2.70
CA GLU A 234 -11.81 8.52 -4.17
C GLU A 234 -11.61 7.11 -4.74
N TRP A 235 -11.09 6.17 -3.94
CA TRP A 235 -10.86 4.79 -4.35
C TRP A 235 -12.07 3.92 -4.08
N THR A 236 -12.32 2.95 -4.96
CA THR A 236 -13.39 1.96 -4.79
C THR A 236 -12.81 0.57 -4.61
N SER A 237 -13.58 -0.31 -3.96
CA SER A 237 -13.21 -1.71 -3.76
C SER A 237 -12.78 -2.37 -5.06
N ARG A 238 -11.55 -2.90 -5.08
CA ARG A 238 -10.94 -3.58 -6.23
C ARG A 238 -10.08 -4.74 -5.74
N LEU A 239 -10.71 -5.89 -5.57
CA LEU A 239 -10.03 -7.06 -5.05
C LEU A 239 -9.08 -7.66 -6.09
N CYS A 240 -8.03 -8.31 -5.62
CA CYS A 240 -7.07 -9.05 -6.44
C CYS A 240 -7.17 -10.53 -6.09
N SER A 241 -7.26 -11.39 -7.10
CA SER A 241 -7.14 -12.84 -6.89
C SER A 241 -5.69 -13.21 -6.59
N ILE A 242 -5.49 -14.18 -5.70
CA ILE A 242 -4.18 -14.79 -5.41
C ILE A 242 -4.14 -16.27 -5.82
N ASN A 243 -5.09 -16.71 -6.65
CA ASN A 243 -5.20 -18.12 -7.08
C ASN A 243 -3.93 -18.57 -7.80
N ARG A 244 -3.40 -17.76 -8.71
CA ARG A 244 -2.15 -18.07 -9.42
C ARG A 244 -1.01 -18.37 -8.44
N SER A 245 -0.81 -17.53 -7.43
CA SER A 245 0.24 -17.72 -6.43
C SER A 245 0.07 -19.06 -5.69
N LYS A 246 -1.16 -19.40 -5.28
CA LYS A 246 -1.49 -20.69 -4.64
C LYS A 246 -1.27 -21.89 -5.55
N GLU A 247 -1.74 -21.80 -6.80
CA GLU A 247 -1.58 -22.85 -7.82
C GLU A 247 -0.11 -23.12 -8.16
N HIS A 248 0.75 -22.11 -8.02
CA HIS A 248 2.20 -22.24 -8.20
C HIS A 248 2.94 -22.62 -6.91
N GLY A 249 2.22 -22.88 -5.81
CA GLY A 249 2.76 -23.41 -4.56
C GLY A 249 3.11 -22.35 -3.50
N PHE A 250 2.80 -21.07 -3.72
CA PHE A 250 2.88 -20.06 -2.66
C PHE A 250 1.56 -20.03 -1.87
N ILE A 251 1.59 -20.61 -0.67
CA ILE A 251 0.43 -20.68 0.25
C ILE A 251 0.55 -19.71 1.44
N GLY A 252 1.47 -18.75 1.37
CA GLY A 252 1.62 -17.72 2.39
C GLY A 252 0.37 -16.83 2.46
N PHE A 253 -0.05 -16.51 3.67
CA PHE A 253 -1.18 -15.63 3.93
C PHE A 253 -0.95 -14.83 5.21
N ARG A 254 -1.78 -13.82 5.45
CA ARG A 254 -1.86 -13.08 6.71
C ARG A 254 -3.32 -12.82 7.04
N ASN A 255 -3.65 -12.82 8.33
CA ASN A 255 -4.90 -12.22 8.78
C ASN A 255 -4.72 -10.70 8.77
N SER A 256 -5.52 -9.97 7.99
CA SER A 256 -5.36 -8.53 7.77
C SER A 256 -5.54 -7.70 9.05
N ILE A 257 -6.40 -8.12 9.99
CA ILE A 257 -6.57 -7.43 11.27
C ILE A 257 -5.31 -7.58 12.12
N ASN A 258 -4.78 -8.80 12.23
CA ASN A 258 -3.55 -9.06 12.99
C ASN A 258 -2.33 -8.37 12.35
N SER A 259 -2.26 -8.36 11.01
CA SER A 259 -1.25 -7.61 10.26
C SER A 259 -1.33 -6.11 10.58
N PHE A 260 -2.53 -5.52 10.54
CA PHE A 260 -2.73 -4.12 10.86
C PHE A 260 -2.28 -3.78 12.29
N ILE A 261 -2.68 -4.58 13.27
CA ILE A 261 -2.23 -4.45 14.68
C ILE A 261 -0.70 -4.55 14.77
N PHE A 262 -0.11 -5.55 14.12
CA PHE A 262 1.34 -5.74 14.12
C PHE A 262 2.09 -4.51 13.59
N TRP A 263 1.62 -3.91 12.49
CA TRP A 263 2.27 -2.73 11.91
C TRP A 263 2.04 -1.45 12.72
N ILE A 264 0.90 -1.32 13.41
CA ILE A 264 0.69 -0.26 14.41
C ILE A 264 1.68 -0.42 15.56
N GLN A 265 1.81 -1.63 16.11
CA GLN A 265 2.75 -1.92 17.19
C GLN A 265 4.20 -1.65 16.74
N LYS A 266 4.55 -2.01 15.50
CA LYS A 266 5.86 -1.71 14.93
C LYS A 266 6.14 -0.21 14.86
N ALA A 267 5.12 0.62 14.59
CA ALA A 267 5.26 2.07 14.61
C ALA A 267 5.55 2.61 16.02
N LYS A 268 4.92 2.04 17.05
CA LYS A 268 5.21 2.36 18.46
C LYS A 268 6.60 1.91 18.89
N ASP A 269 6.95 0.66 18.62
CA ASP A 269 8.26 0.08 18.96
C ASP A 269 9.41 0.84 18.30
N SER A 270 9.16 1.40 17.12
CA SER A 270 10.12 2.23 16.38
C SER A 270 10.08 3.71 16.78
N ARG A 271 9.29 4.07 17.80
CA ARG A 271 9.07 5.42 18.32
C ARG A 271 8.64 6.42 17.25
N LEU A 272 7.87 5.98 16.24
CA LEU A 272 7.24 6.89 15.27
C LEU A 272 6.01 7.57 15.88
N ILE A 273 5.28 6.83 16.70
CA ILE A 273 4.17 7.29 17.53
C ILE A 273 4.44 6.85 18.99
N PRO A 274 3.79 7.47 19.99
CA PRO A 274 3.86 7.02 21.38
C PRO A 274 3.30 5.59 21.54
#